data_AF-A0A3C0G3S3-F1
#
_entry.id   AF-A0A3C0G3S3-F1
#
_cell.length_a   1.000
_cell.length_b   1.000
_cell.length_c   1.000
_cell.angle_alpha   90.00
_cell.angle_beta   90.00
_cell.angle_gamma   90.00
#
_symmetry.space_group_name_H-M   'P 1'
#
loop_
_entity.id
_entity.type
_entity.pdbx_description
1 polymer ?
#
loop_
_entity_poly.entity_id
_entity_poly.type
_entity_poly.pdbx_seq_one_letter_code
_entity_poly.pdbx_strand_id
1 'polypeptide(L)'
;MYVQNPIKIALFYSDSLQKDKSYIEAALKALSIYLDREIQVESNLDTEVESNKEADAVIWLSAKPAPKTAKKLLAFKEDALSQSMIIAGVAEHTFYLTKRINSENAVTERLTEQLLKLLEINGEVEKLVAEVDDRSVTAAELETTYTPSKKKQKQLASQNVNPYLWLILLVLLLVERFVAYKRKQ
;
A
#
# COMPACT_ATOMS: atom_id res chain seq x y z
N MET A 1 -16.32 3.55 -16.01
CA MET A 1 -16.47 2.59 -14.89
C MET A 1 -15.79 1.31 -15.34
N TYR A 2 -14.70 0.91 -14.70
CA TYR A 2 -14.03 -0.34 -15.02
C TYR A 2 -14.80 -1.46 -14.32
N VAL A 3 -15.43 -2.36 -15.09
CA VAL A 3 -16.20 -3.49 -14.54
C VAL A 3 -15.21 -4.62 -14.29
N GLN A 4 -15.04 -5.02 -13.04
CA GLN A 4 -14.20 -6.17 -12.72
C GLN A 4 -14.97 -7.48 -12.98
N ASN A 5 -14.37 -8.40 -13.71
CA ASN A 5 -14.98 -9.71 -13.98
C ASN A 5 -15.13 -10.52 -12.69
N PRO A 6 -16.21 -11.30 -12.50
CA PRO A 6 -16.34 -12.21 -11.37
C PRO A 6 -15.14 -13.17 -11.27
N ILE A 7 -14.75 -13.51 -10.05
CA ILE A 7 -13.73 -14.53 -9.79
C ILE A 7 -14.42 -15.88 -9.72
N LYS A 8 -14.01 -16.84 -10.56
CA LYS A 8 -14.59 -18.18 -10.60
C LYS A 8 -13.75 -19.17 -9.80
N ILE A 9 -14.35 -19.85 -8.83
CA ILE A 9 -13.70 -20.83 -7.97
C ILE A 9 -14.41 -22.17 -8.09
N ALA A 10 -13.68 -23.21 -8.50
CA ALA A 10 -14.17 -24.58 -8.45
C ALA A 10 -13.79 -25.20 -7.11
N LEU A 11 -14.76 -25.60 -6.31
CA LEU A 11 -14.56 -26.22 -5.00
C LEU A 11 -15.01 -27.67 -5.06
N PHE A 12 -14.09 -28.58 -4.83
CA PHE A 12 -14.36 -30.02 -4.72
C PHE A 12 -14.14 -30.46 -3.28
N TYR A 13 -15.05 -31.29 -2.77
CA TYR A 13 -14.96 -31.73 -1.38
C TYR A 13 -15.38 -33.20 -1.21
N SER A 14 -14.79 -33.86 -0.21
CA SER A 14 -15.29 -35.14 0.31
C SER A 14 -16.27 -34.91 1.46
N ASP A 15 -17.21 -35.84 1.68
CA ASP A 15 -18.22 -35.73 2.74
C ASP A 15 -17.63 -35.48 4.14
N SER A 16 -16.47 -36.08 4.42
CA SER A 16 -15.73 -35.90 5.67
C SER A 16 -15.24 -34.47 5.93
N LEU A 17 -15.19 -33.63 4.89
CA LEU A 17 -14.70 -32.25 4.88
C LEU A 17 -15.80 -31.24 4.58
N GLN A 18 -17.09 -31.64 4.67
CA GLN A 18 -18.25 -30.77 4.47
C GLN A 18 -18.22 -29.52 5.38
N LYS A 19 -17.76 -29.67 6.62
CA LYS A 19 -17.65 -28.53 7.56
C LYS A 19 -16.59 -27.53 7.09
N ASP A 20 -15.44 -28.03 6.66
CA ASP A 20 -14.32 -27.25 6.14
C ASP A 20 -14.74 -26.48 4.88
N LYS A 21 -15.51 -27.13 3.98
CA LYS A 21 -16.17 -26.47 2.83
C LYS A 21 -16.97 -25.25 3.27
N SER A 22 -17.87 -25.41 4.25
CA SER A 22 -18.73 -24.30 4.69
C SER A 22 -17.93 -23.11 5.24
N TYR A 23 -16.81 -23.36 5.93
CA TYR A 23 -15.93 -22.27 6.37
C TYR A 23 -15.24 -21.57 5.21
N ILE A 24 -14.77 -22.31 4.20
CA ILE A 24 -14.17 -21.73 2.99
C ILE A 24 -15.20 -20.91 2.22
N GLU A 25 -16.42 -21.42 2.00
CA GLU A 25 -17.49 -20.68 1.32
C GLU A 25 -17.84 -19.38 2.07
N ALA A 26 -17.92 -19.43 3.40
CA ALA A 26 -18.15 -18.25 4.22
C ALA A 26 -17.01 -17.24 4.11
N ALA A 27 -15.75 -17.70 4.15
CA ALA A 27 -14.59 -16.83 4.00
C ALA A 27 -14.52 -16.20 2.60
N LEU A 28 -14.80 -16.96 1.55
CA LEU A 28 -14.88 -16.46 0.17
C LEU A 28 -16.03 -15.45 0.00
N LYS A 29 -17.18 -15.69 0.63
CA LYS A 29 -18.28 -14.72 0.64
C LYS A 29 -17.89 -13.41 1.34
N ALA A 30 -17.19 -13.50 2.46
CA ALA A 30 -16.65 -12.32 3.15
C ALA A 30 -15.64 -11.56 2.26
N LEU A 31 -14.78 -12.28 1.53
CA LEU A 31 -13.88 -11.67 0.55
C LEU A 31 -14.62 -10.97 -0.58
N SER A 32 -15.68 -11.58 -1.12
CA SER A 32 -16.48 -10.98 -2.18
C SER A 32 -17.04 -9.61 -1.76
N ILE A 33 -17.52 -9.51 -0.51
CA ILE A 33 -18.01 -8.25 0.07
C ILE A 33 -16.85 -7.25 0.26
N TYR A 34 -15.72 -7.70 0.83
CA TYR A 34 -14.57 -6.84 1.09
C TYR A 34 -13.98 -6.24 -0.19
N LEU A 35 -13.94 -7.02 -1.27
CA LEU A 35 -13.36 -6.63 -2.55
C LEU A 35 -14.31 -5.83 -3.44
N ASP A 36 -15.59 -5.74 -3.06
CA ASP A 36 -16.67 -5.25 -3.93
C ASP A 36 -16.65 -5.93 -5.30
N ARG A 37 -16.39 -7.25 -5.29
CA ARG A 37 -16.22 -8.08 -6.50
C ARG A 37 -16.88 -9.44 -6.28
N GLU A 38 -17.70 -9.85 -7.22
CA GLU A 38 -18.39 -11.14 -7.15
C GLU A 38 -17.38 -12.30 -7.18
N ILE A 39 -17.53 -13.24 -6.24
CA ILE A 39 -16.80 -14.50 -6.22
C ILE A 39 -17.82 -15.63 -6.39
N GLN A 40 -17.79 -16.29 -7.55
CA GLN A 40 -18.66 -17.40 -7.89
C GLN A 40 -17.99 -18.71 -7.49
N VAL A 41 -18.64 -19.44 -6.58
CA VAL A 41 -18.13 -20.72 -6.06
C VAL A 41 -19.02 -21.84 -6.57
N GLU A 42 -18.46 -22.72 -7.38
CA GLU A 42 -19.10 -23.94 -7.85
C GLU A 42 -18.61 -25.12 -7.02
N SER A 43 -19.47 -25.61 -6.12
CA SER A 43 -19.15 -26.66 -5.16
C SER A 43 -19.69 -28.02 -5.60
N ASN A 44 -18.80 -28.98 -5.88
CA ASN A 44 -19.15 -30.34 -6.31
C ASN A 44 -18.46 -31.40 -5.44
N LEU A 45 -18.94 -32.64 -5.49
CA LEU A 45 -18.27 -33.74 -4.80
C LEU A 45 -16.94 -34.08 -5.47
N ASP A 46 -15.99 -34.58 -4.69
CA ASP A 46 -14.67 -35.02 -5.17
C ASP A 46 -14.73 -36.24 -6.14
N THR A 47 -15.91 -36.82 -6.34
CA THR A 47 -16.20 -37.86 -7.34
C THR A 47 -16.66 -37.29 -8.68
N GLU A 48 -17.13 -36.05 -8.70
CA GLU A 48 -17.71 -35.36 -9.85
C GLU A 48 -16.68 -34.40 -10.46
N VAL A 49 -15.42 -34.84 -10.54
CA VAL A 49 -14.31 -34.01 -11.05
C VAL A 49 -14.47 -33.84 -12.55
N GLU A 50 -15.24 -32.83 -12.93
CA GLU A 50 -15.19 -32.29 -14.27
C GLU A 50 -14.02 -31.32 -14.38
N SER A 51 -13.30 -31.40 -15.50
CA SER A 51 -12.20 -30.50 -15.79
C SER A 51 -12.77 -29.10 -16.05
N ASN A 52 -13.01 -28.34 -14.97
CA ASN A 52 -13.60 -27.02 -15.05
C ASN A 52 -12.55 -26.04 -15.63
N LYS A 53 -12.55 -25.93 -16.96
CA LYS A 53 -11.61 -25.09 -17.72
C LYS A 53 -11.81 -23.60 -17.47
N GLU A 54 -12.94 -23.20 -16.89
CA GLU A 54 -13.29 -21.79 -16.69
C GLU A 54 -12.98 -21.25 -15.29
N ALA A 55 -12.53 -22.09 -14.35
CA ALA A 55 -12.19 -21.62 -13.01
C ALA A 55 -10.84 -20.86 -12.99
N ASP A 56 -10.77 -19.80 -12.20
CA ASP A 56 -9.55 -19.04 -11.92
C ASP A 56 -8.71 -19.74 -10.84
N ALA A 57 -9.39 -20.39 -9.89
CA ALA A 57 -8.78 -21.18 -8.83
C ALA A 57 -9.57 -22.46 -8.54
N VAL A 58 -8.87 -23.50 -8.09
CA VAL A 58 -9.42 -24.79 -7.69
C VAL A 58 -9.12 -25.02 -6.22
N ILE A 59 -10.15 -25.32 -5.44
CA ILE A 59 -10.03 -25.72 -4.04
C ILE A 59 -10.39 -27.20 -3.94
N TRP A 60 -9.44 -28.01 -3.51
CA TRP A 60 -9.55 -29.45 -3.41
C TRP A 60 -9.52 -29.91 -1.95
N LEU A 61 -10.70 -30.09 -1.37
CA LEU A 61 -10.91 -30.58 -0.01
C LEU A 61 -11.16 -32.09 -0.01
N SER A 62 -10.15 -32.87 -0.38
CA SER A 62 -10.21 -34.33 -0.30
C SER A 62 -8.83 -34.91 0.01
N ALA A 63 -8.83 -36.07 0.68
CA ALA A 63 -7.62 -36.87 0.87
C ALA A 63 -7.17 -37.60 -0.41
N LYS A 64 -8.03 -37.65 -1.44
CA LYS A 64 -7.68 -38.20 -2.75
C LYS A 64 -6.65 -37.29 -3.45
N PRO A 65 -5.84 -37.83 -4.38
CA PRO A 65 -4.92 -37.03 -5.18
C PRO A 65 -5.64 -35.89 -5.88
N ALA A 66 -5.14 -34.67 -5.71
CA ALA A 66 -5.70 -33.49 -6.36
C ALA A 66 -5.56 -33.57 -7.89
N PRO A 67 -6.53 -33.03 -8.66
CA PRO A 67 -6.44 -33.00 -10.10
C PRO A 67 -5.27 -32.13 -10.56
N LYS A 68 -4.63 -32.51 -11.67
CA LYS A 68 -3.63 -31.66 -12.32
C LYS A 68 -4.33 -30.47 -12.96
N THR A 69 -3.93 -29.26 -12.57
CA THR A 69 -4.44 -28.01 -13.14
C THR A 69 -3.30 -27.03 -13.36
N ALA A 70 -3.43 -26.19 -14.38
CA ALA A 70 -2.53 -25.05 -14.61
C ALA A 70 -2.98 -23.80 -13.82
N LYS A 71 -4.16 -23.85 -13.20
CA LYS A 71 -4.73 -22.80 -12.37
C LYS A 71 -4.24 -22.91 -10.94
N LYS A 72 -4.53 -21.89 -10.12
CA LYS A 72 -4.20 -21.91 -8.69
C LYS A 72 -4.93 -23.06 -8.01
N LEU A 73 -4.20 -23.84 -7.22
CA LEU A 73 -4.72 -25.03 -6.55
C LEU A 73 -4.50 -24.91 -5.03
N LEU A 74 -5.57 -24.98 -4.26
CA LEU A 74 -5.50 -25.19 -2.80
C LEU A 74 -5.89 -26.63 -2.50
N ALA A 75 -4.93 -27.50 -2.16
CA ALA A 75 -5.19 -28.91 -1.85
C ALA A 75 -5.16 -29.18 -0.35
N PHE A 76 -6.08 -29.98 0.16
CA PHE A 76 -6.03 -30.46 1.54
C PHE A 76 -4.90 -31.47 1.71
N LYS A 77 -3.96 -31.16 2.59
CA LYS A 77 -2.86 -32.05 2.96
C LYS A 77 -2.47 -31.75 4.41
N GLU A 78 -2.99 -32.58 5.31
CA GLU A 78 -2.76 -32.41 6.73
C GLU A 78 -1.26 -32.47 7.07
N ASP A 79 -0.79 -31.46 7.81
CA ASP A 79 0.58 -31.33 8.29
C ASP A 79 0.57 -30.73 9.70
N ALA A 80 0.73 -31.60 10.70
CA ALA A 80 0.73 -31.22 12.11
C ALA A 80 1.93 -30.34 12.51
N LEU A 81 2.99 -30.30 11.70
CA LEU A 81 4.17 -29.48 11.96
C LEU A 81 4.08 -28.09 11.33
N SER A 82 3.06 -27.85 10.51
CA SER A 82 2.87 -26.56 9.86
C SER A 82 2.48 -25.47 10.86
N GLN A 83 3.21 -24.35 10.79
CA GLN A 83 2.93 -23.15 11.58
C GLN A 83 1.77 -22.31 11.00
N SER A 84 1.34 -22.59 9.77
CA SER A 84 0.27 -21.85 9.07
C SER A 84 -0.77 -22.80 8.47
N MET A 85 -2.05 -22.43 8.55
CA MET A 85 -3.17 -23.14 7.93
C MET A 85 -3.00 -23.29 6.41
N ILE A 86 -2.55 -22.26 5.70
CA ILE A 86 -2.23 -22.33 4.27
C ILE A 86 -0.74 -22.08 4.05
N ILE A 87 -0.10 -22.98 3.29
CA ILE A 87 1.31 -22.87 2.89
C ILE A 87 1.45 -23.00 1.37
N ALA A 88 2.48 -22.36 0.80
CA ALA A 88 2.84 -22.58 -0.59
C ALA A 88 3.45 -23.97 -0.78
N GLY A 89 3.08 -24.64 -1.87
CA GLY A 89 3.64 -25.91 -2.28
C GLY A 89 4.93 -25.77 -3.08
N VAL A 90 5.53 -26.91 -3.43
CA VAL A 90 6.75 -26.96 -4.26
C VAL A 90 6.47 -26.58 -5.71
N ALA A 91 5.28 -26.93 -6.21
CA ALA A 91 4.84 -26.56 -7.54
C ALA A 91 4.28 -25.14 -7.56
N GLU A 92 4.56 -24.42 -8.65
CA GLU A 92 4.02 -23.08 -8.87
C GLU A 92 2.48 -23.10 -8.81
N HIS A 93 1.90 -22.04 -8.24
CA HIS A 93 0.45 -21.90 -8.04
C HIS A 93 -0.23 -23.01 -7.21
N THR A 94 0.54 -23.86 -6.51
CA THR A 94 0.01 -24.88 -5.63
C THR A 94 0.15 -24.46 -4.17
N PHE A 95 -0.90 -24.66 -3.40
CA PHE A 95 -0.99 -24.33 -1.99
C PHE A 95 -1.60 -25.51 -1.23
N TYR A 96 -1.26 -25.65 0.05
CA TYR A 96 -1.75 -26.72 0.90
C TYR A 96 -2.50 -26.17 2.10
N LEU A 97 -3.72 -26.69 2.32
CA LEU A 97 -4.46 -26.54 3.56
C LEU A 97 -3.97 -27.63 4.53
N THR A 98 -3.25 -27.20 5.57
CA THR A 98 -2.47 -28.08 6.46
C THR A 98 -3.24 -28.58 7.68
N LYS A 99 -4.38 -27.95 7.99
CA LYS A 99 -5.18 -28.24 9.18
C LYS A 99 -6.67 -28.23 8.83
N ARG A 100 -7.45 -28.97 9.62
CA ARG A 100 -8.91 -28.88 9.60
C ARG A 100 -9.38 -27.50 10.04
N ILE A 101 -10.44 -27.00 9.43
CA ILE A 101 -10.98 -25.68 9.72
C ILE A 101 -12.07 -25.78 10.80
N ASN A 102 -11.97 -24.93 11.81
CA ASN A 102 -12.97 -24.73 12.84
C ASN A 102 -13.13 -23.23 13.13
N SER A 103 -14.11 -22.87 13.96
CA SER A 103 -14.43 -21.47 14.24
C SER A 103 -13.29 -20.71 14.94
N GLU A 104 -12.49 -21.39 15.76
CA GLU A 104 -11.37 -20.79 16.48
C GLU A 104 -10.21 -20.50 15.53
N ASN A 105 -9.75 -21.51 14.81
CA ASN A 105 -8.57 -21.37 13.94
C ASN A 105 -8.85 -20.58 12.67
N ALA A 106 -10.09 -20.56 12.17
CA ALA A 106 -10.47 -19.71 11.03
C ALA A 106 -10.26 -18.23 11.34
N VAL A 107 -10.49 -17.83 12.60
CA VAL A 107 -10.30 -16.44 13.06
C VAL A 107 -8.86 -16.21 13.48
N THR A 108 -8.29 -17.06 14.34
CA THR A 108 -6.94 -16.84 14.91
C THR A 108 -5.84 -16.93 13.85
N GLU A 109 -5.97 -17.84 12.88
CA GLU A 109 -5.02 -17.98 11.76
C GLU A 109 -5.42 -17.13 10.53
N ARG A 110 -6.48 -16.31 10.64
CA ARG A 110 -6.94 -15.33 9.63
C ARG A 110 -7.21 -15.97 8.26
N LEU A 111 -8.02 -17.02 8.21
CA LEU A 111 -8.32 -17.80 7.00
C LEU A 111 -8.66 -16.92 5.79
N THR A 112 -9.55 -15.94 5.97
CA THR A 112 -10.00 -15.02 4.92
C THR A 112 -8.84 -14.29 4.27
N GLU A 113 -7.85 -13.84 5.05
CA GLU A 113 -6.69 -13.15 4.52
C GLU A 113 -5.68 -14.08 3.84
N GLN A 114 -5.54 -15.30 4.37
CA GLN A 114 -4.70 -16.31 3.71
C GLN A 114 -5.28 -16.69 2.35
N LEU A 115 -6.60 -16.82 2.24
CA LEU A 115 -7.29 -17.02 0.96
C LEU A 115 -7.10 -15.81 0.04
N LEU A 116 -7.23 -14.58 0.53
CA LEU A 116 -6.98 -13.38 -0.28
C LEU A 116 -5.58 -13.38 -0.90
N LYS A 117 -4.56 -13.72 -0.10
CA LYS A 117 -3.17 -13.85 -0.56
C LYS A 117 -3.04 -14.93 -1.62
N LEU A 118 -3.68 -16.09 -1.44
CA LEU A 118 -3.67 -17.18 -2.41
C LEU A 118 -4.23 -16.73 -3.76
N LEU A 119 -5.34 -15.99 -3.77
CA LEU A 119 -5.97 -15.54 -5.00
C LEU A 119 -5.11 -14.52 -5.79
N GLU A 120 -4.17 -13.82 -5.16
CA GLU A 120 -3.32 -12.73 -5.74
C GLU A 120 -4.09 -11.83 -6.72
N ILE A 121 -5.23 -11.30 -6.27
CA ILE A 121 -6.20 -10.57 -7.10
C ILE A 121 -5.58 -9.36 -7.83
N ASN A 122 -4.47 -8.82 -7.29
CA ASN A 122 -3.81 -7.61 -7.79
C ASN A 122 -2.46 -7.85 -8.45
N GLY A 123 -1.98 -9.08 -8.63
CA GLY A 123 -0.60 -9.32 -9.09
C GLY A 123 -0.25 -8.68 -10.45
N GLU A 124 -1.23 -8.53 -11.34
CA GLU A 124 -1.05 -7.84 -12.63
C GLU A 124 -1.15 -6.31 -12.48
N VAL A 125 -2.04 -5.82 -11.61
CA VAL A 125 -2.20 -4.39 -11.35
C VAL A 125 -0.97 -3.84 -10.63
N GLU A 126 -0.36 -4.60 -9.71
CA GLU A 126 0.86 -4.21 -9.02
C GLU A 126 2.03 -4.03 -10.00
N LYS A 127 2.13 -4.87 -11.03
CA LYS A 127 3.15 -4.74 -12.09
C LYS A 127 2.90 -3.51 -12.96
N LEU A 128 1.65 -3.27 -13.36
CA LEU A 128 1.28 -2.10 -14.15
C LEU A 128 1.43 -0.79 -13.36
N VAL A 129 1.12 -0.83 -12.05
CA VAL A 129 1.37 0.30 -11.15
C VAL A 129 2.86 0.52 -11.01
N ALA A 130 3.66 -0.51 -10.74
CA ALA A 130 5.11 -0.38 -10.61
C ALA A 130 5.80 0.16 -11.88
N GLU A 131 5.27 -0.12 -13.07
CA GLU A 131 5.77 0.43 -14.33
C GLU A 131 5.47 1.94 -14.49
N VAL A 132 4.41 2.43 -13.85
CA VAL A 132 3.91 3.81 -13.96
C VAL A 132 4.12 4.61 -12.66
N ASP A 133 4.70 4.00 -11.63
CA ASP A 133 4.87 4.60 -10.30
C ASP A 133 6.12 5.50 -10.24
N ASP A 134 5.96 6.74 -10.69
CA ASP A 134 6.98 7.81 -10.60
C ASP A 134 7.00 8.51 -9.22
N ARG A 135 6.44 7.90 -8.16
CA ARG A 135 6.43 8.53 -6.82
C ARG A 135 7.80 8.61 -6.14
N SER A 136 8.86 8.10 -6.79
CA SER A 136 10.24 8.34 -6.38
C SER A 136 10.83 9.52 -7.13
N VAL A 137 11.09 10.61 -6.43
CA VAL A 137 11.83 11.75 -6.98
C VAL A 137 13.31 11.45 -6.86
N THR A 138 14.06 11.52 -7.97
CA THR A 138 15.51 11.29 -7.92
C THR A 138 16.19 12.43 -7.18
N ALA A 139 17.32 12.16 -6.51
CA ALA A 139 18.07 13.21 -5.80
C ALA A 139 18.45 14.39 -6.72
N ALA A 140 18.65 14.13 -8.01
CA ALA A 140 18.94 15.13 -9.03
C ALA A 140 17.75 16.09 -9.29
N GLU A 141 16.51 15.61 -9.18
CA GLU A 141 15.30 16.42 -9.33
C GLU A 141 14.96 17.22 -8.07
N LEU A 142 15.50 16.81 -6.91
CA LEU A 142 15.43 17.56 -5.66
C LEU A 142 16.52 18.63 -5.55
N GLU A 143 17.48 18.66 -6.47
CA GLU A 143 18.52 19.69 -6.46
C GLU A 143 17.93 21.05 -6.83
N THR A 144 18.02 21.99 -5.89
CA THR A 144 17.63 23.38 -6.15
C THR A 144 18.55 23.97 -7.21
N THR A 145 18.01 24.61 -8.24
CA THR A 145 18.81 25.44 -9.16
C THR A 145 19.26 26.71 -8.44
N TYR A 146 20.24 26.58 -7.54
CA TYR A 146 20.82 27.69 -6.83
C TYR A 146 21.65 28.53 -7.80
N THR A 147 21.07 29.63 -8.29
CA THR A 147 21.84 30.66 -8.98
C THR A 147 22.50 31.53 -7.91
N PRO A 148 23.84 31.58 -7.80
CA PRO A 148 24.49 32.43 -6.83
C PRO A 148 24.12 33.87 -7.14
N SER A 149 23.34 34.51 -6.26
CA SER A 149 23.00 35.92 -6.40
C SER A 149 24.31 36.71 -6.46
N LYS A 150 24.56 37.43 -7.56
CA LYS A 150 25.72 38.32 -7.68
C LYS A 150 25.78 39.17 -6.41
N LYS A 151 26.88 39.05 -5.64
CA LYS A 151 27.13 39.81 -4.41
C LYS A 151 26.70 41.26 -4.65
N LYS A 152 25.58 41.69 -4.04
CA LYS A 152 25.26 43.11 -3.98
C LYS A 152 26.42 43.76 -3.26
N GLN A 153 27.17 44.62 -3.97
CA GLN A 153 28.17 45.47 -3.33
C GLN A 153 27.49 46.14 -2.14
N LYS A 154 28.06 45.96 -0.94
CA LYS A 154 27.64 46.73 0.22
C LYS A 154 27.81 48.19 -0.17
N GLN A 155 26.71 48.88 -0.42
CA GLN A 155 26.71 50.33 -0.47
C GLN A 155 27.07 50.78 0.93
N LEU A 156 28.36 51.01 1.16
CA LEU A 156 28.82 51.78 2.30
C LEU A 156 28.27 53.18 2.06
N ALA A 157 27.14 53.47 2.70
CA ALA A 157 26.59 54.81 2.80
C ALA A 157 27.47 55.65 3.72
N SER A 158 28.76 55.79 3.38
CA SER A 158 29.58 56.89 3.85
C SER A 158 29.42 57.99 2.82
N GLN A 159 28.24 58.63 2.82
CA GLN A 159 28.10 59.89 2.10
C GLN A 159 29.07 60.88 2.75
N ASN A 160 29.95 61.43 1.93
CA ASN A 160 30.96 62.39 2.31
C ASN A 160 30.25 63.70 2.71
N VAL A 161 29.73 63.76 3.94
CA VAL A 161 29.01 64.92 4.45
C VAL A 161 29.99 66.10 4.55
N ASN A 162 29.60 67.21 3.93
CA ASN A 162 30.45 68.39 3.85
C ASN A 162 30.78 68.90 5.27
N PRO A 163 32.06 69.02 5.66
CA PRO A 163 32.46 69.42 7.01
C PRO A 163 31.90 70.78 7.45
N TYR A 164 31.57 71.67 6.51
CA TYR A 164 30.93 72.95 6.83
C TYR A 164 29.52 72.81 7.45
N LEU A 165 28.79 71.72 7.16
CA LEU A 165 27.49 71.45 7.80
C LEU A 165 27.62 71.31 9.32
N TRP A 166 28.72 70.72 9.81
CA TRP A 166 28.99 70.61 11.24
C TRP A 166 29.25 71.97 11.88
N LEU A 167 29.91 72.88 11.15
CA LEU A 167 30.18 74.24 11.62
C LEU A 167 28.88 75.04 11.73
N ILE A 168 27.99 74.92 10.74
CA ILE A 168 26.65 75.53 10.77
C ILE A 168 25.85 75.00 11.96
N LEU A 169 25.83 73.68 12.17
CA LEU A 169 25.14 73.05 13.30
C LEU A 169 25.63 73.60 14.64
N LEU A 170 26.95 73.76 14.79
CA LEU A 170 27.56 74.28 16.02
C LEU A 170 27.16 75.74 16.29
N VAL A 171 27.13 76.58 15.25
CA VAL A 171 26.64 77.96 15.37
C VAL A 171 25.17 77.98 15.78
N LEU A 172 24.35 77.11 15.19
CA LEU A 172 22.92 77.01 15.48
C LEU A 172 22.65 76.62 16.94
N LEU A 173 23.42 75.67 17.48
CA LEU A 173 23.36 75.28 18.90
C LEU A 173 23.78 76.41 19.86
N LEU A 174 24.77 77.22 19.48
CA LEU A 174 25.16 78.38 20.29
C LEU A 174 24.06 79.44 20.30
N VAL A 175 23.47 79.74 19.14
CA VAL A 175 22.33 80.67 19.03
C VAL A 175 21.16 80.16 19.86
N GLU A 176 20.82 78.86 19.77
CA GLU A 176 19.78 78.24 20.59
C GLU A 176 20.06 78.47 22.08
N ARG A 177 21.30 78.28 22.53
CA ARG A 177 21.68 78.49 23.93
C ARG A 177 21.51 79.95 24.37
N PHE A 178 21.84 80.92 23.52
CA PHE A 178 21.62 82.34 23.82
C PHE A 178 20.13 82.72 23.86
N VAL A 179 19.33 82.19 22.92
CA VAL A 179 17.87 82.38 22.90
C VAL A 179 17.24 81.78 24.15
N ALA A 180 17.64 80.57 24.54
CA ALA A 180 17.16 79.91 25.75
C ALA A 180 17.55 80.68 27.02
N TYR A 181 18.74 81.29 27.06
CA TYR A 181 19.19 82.11 28.18
C TYR A 181 18.34 83.39 28.31
N LYS A 182 18.06 84.09 27.20
CA LYS A 182 17.17 85.26 27.21
C LYS A 182 15.73 84.95 27.55
N ARG A 183 15.25 83.72 27.31
CA ARG A 183 13.89 83.31 27.69
C ARG A 183 13.73 82.95 29.17
N LYS A 184 14.83 82.93 29.94
CA LYS A 184 14.86 82.57 31.37
C LYS A 184 15.14 83.75 32.32
N GLN A 185 15.19 84.98 31.80
CA GLN A 185 15.09 86.23 32.57
C GLN A 185 13.87 87.01 32.10
#